data_AF-A0A3D5U8U1-F1
#
_entry.id   AF-A0A3D5U8U1-F1
#
_cell.length_a   1.000
_cell.length_b   1.000
_cell.length_c   1.000
_cell.angle_alpha   90.00
_cell.angle_beta   90.00
_cell.angle_gamma   90.00
#
_symmetry.space_group_name_H-M   'P 1'
#
loop_
_entity.id
_entity.type
_entity.pdbx_description
1 polymer ?
#
loop_
_entity_poly.entity_id
_entity_poly.type
_entity_poly.pdbx_seq_one_letter_code
_entity_poly.pdbx_strand_id
1 'polypeptide(L)' 'KMALEHEQFISKSINDLMDLAIKENDHATRSFLQWYVDEQVEEEASVDRIVNMLKMVGDHGHGIMMID' A
#
# COMPACT_ATOMS: atom_id res chain seq x y z
N LYS A 1 12.60 -1.21 0.23
CA LYS A 1 12.16 -2.62 0.11
C LYS A 1 11.27 -3.00 1.29
N MET A 2 11.77 -2.91 2.54
CA MET A 2 10.97 -3.18 3.75
C MET A 2 9.63 -2.42 3.83
N ALA A 3 9.58 -1.14 3.45
CA ALA A 3 8.32 -0.38 3.43
C ALA A 3 7.29 -0.92 2.41
N LEU A 4 7.72 -1.26 1.19
CA LEU A 4 6.82 -1.81 0.17
C LEU A 4 6.29 -3.20 0.58
N GLU A 5 7.16 -4.03 1.14
CA GLU A 5 6.77 -5.36 1.66
C GLU A 5 5.76 -5.25 2.82
N HIS A 6 5.89 -4.22 3.66
CA HIS A 6 4.95 -3.92 4.73
C HIS A 6 3.58 -3.50 4.17
N GLU A 7 3.54 -2.60 3.20
CA GLU A 7 2.27 -2.18 2.59
C GLU A 7 1.56 -3.34 1.88
N GLN A 8 2.29 -4.17 1.14
CA GLN A 8 1.72 -5.37 0.52
C GLN A 8 1.15 -6.36 1.55
N PHE A 9 1.77 -6.46 2.73
CA PHE A 9 1.24 -7.26 3.84
C PHE A 9 -0.07 -6.70 4.40
N ILE A 10 -0.16 -5.37 4.55
CA ILE A 10 -1.39 -4.70 5.00
C ILE A 10 -2.52 -4.91 3.99
N SER A 11 -2.25 -4.66 2.71
CA SER A 11 -3.23 -4.84 1.64
C SER A 11 -3.74 -6.28 1.56
N LYS A 12 -2.83 -7.27 1.69
CA LYS A 12 -3.24 -8.67 1.79
C LYS A 12 -4.17 -8.92 2.98
N SER A 13 -3.85 -8.36 4.15
CA SER A 13 -4.66 -8.55 5.35
C SER A 13 -6.05 -7.94 5.22
N ILE A 14 -6.18 -6.77 4.59
CA ILE A 14 -7.46 -6.11 4.33
C ILE A 14 -8.29 -6.92 3.32
N ASN A 15 -7.66 -7.43 2.25
CA ASN A 15 -8.33 -8.27 1.26
C ASN A 15 -8.84 -9.58 1.88
N ASP A 16 -8.03 -10.23 2.73
CA ASP A 16 -8.43 -11.45 3.43
C ASP A 16 -9.67 -11.20 4.33
N LEU A 17 -9.77 -10.02 4.97
CA LEU A 17 -10.94 -9.60 5.74
C LEU A 17 -12.15 -9.25 4.86
N MET A 18 -11.94 -8.58 3.73
CA MET A 18 -13.00 -8.25 2.77
C MET A 18 -13.63 -9.52 2.19
N ASP A 19 -12.81 -10.50 1.82
CA ASP A 19 -13.25 -11.80 1.32
C ASP A 19 -14.08 -12.54 2.37
N LEU A 20 -13.66 -12.50 3.64
CA LEU A 20 -14.43 -13.09 4.74
C LEU A 20 -15.77 -12.37 4.91
N ALA A 21 -15.80 -11.04 4.88
CA ALA A 21 -17.03 -10.26 4.99
C ALA A 21 -17.99 -10.52 3.81
N ILE A 22 -17.48 -10.71 2.60
CA ILE A 22 -18.26 -11.15 1.42
C ILE A 22 -18.84 -12.54 1.66
N LYS A 23 -18.02 -13.49 2.09
CA LYS A 23 -18.42 -14.88 2.31
C LYS A 23 -19.54 -14.99 3.35
N GLU A 24 -19.44 -14.23 4.43
CA GLU A 24 -20.44 -14.22 5.51
C GLU A 24 -21.66 -13.34 5.22
N ASN A 25 -21.70 -12.67 4.04
CA ASN A 25 -22.71 -11.66 3.68
C ASN A 25 -22.81 -10.50 4.70
N ASP A 26 -21.72 -10.17 5.37
CA ASP A 26 -21.65 -9.01 6.27
C ASP A 26 -21.45 -7.73 5.47
N HIS A 27 -22.57 -7.18 4.99
CA HIS A 27 -22.58 -5.95 4.21
C HIS A 27 -22.06 -4.73 4.97
N ALA A 28 -22.19 -4.70 6.30
CA ALA A 28 -21.70 -3.60 7.11
C ALA A 28 -20.17 -3.59 7.15
N THR A 29 -19.56 -4.74 7.44
CA THR A 29 -18.10 -4.89 7.45
C THR A 29 -17.50 -4.69 6.06
N ARG A 30 -18.15 -5.17 5.00
CA ARG A 30 -17.72 -4.87 3.62
C ARG A 30 -17.68 -3.37 3.33
N SER A 31 -18.77 -2.67 3.66
CA SER A 31 -18.87 -1.21 3.46
C SER A 31 -17.80 -0.46 4.26
N PHE A 32 -17.55 -0.90 5.50
CA PHE A 32 -16.49 -0.36 6.35
C PHE A 32 -15.09 -0.59 5.75
N LEU A 33 -14.80 -1.80 5.26
CA LEU A 33 -13.50 -2.16 4.72
C LEU A 33 -13.20 -1.50 3.36
N GLN A 34 -14.22 -1.10 2.60
CA GLN A 34 -14.03 -0.52 1.27
C GLN A 34 -13.11 0.71 1.30
N TRP A 35 -13.28 1.59 2.28
CA TRP A 35 -12.42 2.77 2.41
C TRP A 35 -10.95 2.39 2.60
N TYR A 36 -10.66 1.35 3.39
CA TYR A 36 -9.29 0.88 3.62
C TYR A 36 -8.68 0.22 2.37
N VAL A 37 -9.50 -0.44 1.55
CA VAL A 37 -9.06 -0.95 0.25
C VAL A 37 -8.65 0.20 -0.66
N ASP A 38 -9.49 1.24 -0.75
CA ASP A 38 -9.24 2.40 -1.59
C ASP A 38 -7.98 3.16 -1.11
N GLU A 39 -7.79 3.29 0.21
CA GLU A 39 -6.61 3.95 0.80
C GLU A 39 -5.31 3.19 0.50
N GLN A 40 -5.30 1.85 0.62
CA GLN A 40 -4.09 1.07 0.34
C GLN A 40 -3.62 1.16 -1.12
N VAL A 41 -4.52 1.44 -2.07
CA VAL A 41 -4.13 1.68 -3.47
C VAL A 41 -3.25 2.93 -3.58
N GLU A 42 -3.60 3.99 -2.86
CA GLU A 42 -2.85 5.23 -2.84
C GLU A 42 -1.52 5.10 -2.05
N GLU A 43 -1.55 4.40 -0.92
CA GLU A 43 -0.36 4.15 -0.08
C GLU A 43 0.68 3.30 -0.82
N GLU A 44 0.28 2.20 -1.46
CA GLU A 44 1.21 1.38 -2.25
C GLU A 44 1.80 2.15 -3.43
N ALA A 45 1.00 2.97 -4.11
CA ALA A 45 1.47 3.81 -5.20
C ALA A 45 2.50 4.86 -4.69
N SER A 46 2.27 5.42 -3.50
CA SER A 46 3.20 6.36 -2.87
C SER A 46 4.53 5.70 -2.51
N VAL A 47 4.48 4.52 -1.88
CA VAL A 47 5.67 3.79 -1.47
C VAL A 47 6.47 3.30 -2.68
N ASP A 48 5.81 2.82 -3.75
CA ASP A 48 6.52 2.41 -4.96
C ASP A 48 7.23 3.59 -5.65
N ARG A 49 6.60 4.78 -5.71
CA ARG A 49 7.26 6.00 -6.20
C ARG A 49 8.54 6.32 -5.42
N ILE A 50 8.48 6.27 -4.08
CA ILE A 50 9.65 6.53 -3.23
C ILE A 50 10.74 5.49 -3.45
N VAL A 51 10.37 4.20 -3.50
CA VAL A 51 11.32 3.11 -3.75
C VAL A 51 12.00 3.25 -5.11
N ASN A 52 11.27 3.63 -6.15
CA ASN A 52 11.82 3.83 -7.48
C ASN A 52 12.73 5.07 -7.53
N MET A 53 12.37 6.15 -6.85
CA MET A 53 13.23 7.32 -6.73
C MET A 53 14.55 6.99 -6.01
N LEU A 54 14.49 6.26 -4.89
CA LEU A 54 15.68 5.80 -4.17
C LEU A 54 16.60 4.91 -5.03
N LYS A 55 16.02 4.03 -5.86
CA LYS A 55 16.81 3.23 -6.81
C LYS A 55 17.52 4.11 -7.84
N MET A 56 16.85 5.13 -8.38
CA MET A 56 17.44 6.06 -9.35
C MET A 56 18.56 6.91 -8.74
N VAL A 57 18.40 7.37 -7.50
CA VAL A 57 19.41 8.17 -6.79
C VAL A 57 20.62 7.34 -6.35
N GLY A 58 20.43 6.05 -6.06
CA GLY A 58 21.52 5.14 -5.67
C GLY A 58 22.66 5.02 -6.69
N ASP A 59 22.37 5.23 -7.98
CA ASP A 59 23.38 5.22 -9.04
C ASP A 59 24.03 6.60 -9.28
N HIS A 60 23.41 7.69 -8.81
CA HIS A 60 23.84 9.07 -9.06
C HIS A 60 23.74 9.87 -7.75
N GLY A 61 24.80 9.79 -6.93
CA GLY A 61 24.86 10.23 -5.52
C GLY A 61 24.60 11.71 -5.18
N HIS A 62 23.90 12.48 -6.02
CA HIS A 62 23.52 13.87 -5.76
C HIS A 62 22.01 14.11 -5.56
N GLY A 63 21.14 13.10 -5.71
CA GLY A 63 19.67 13.30 -5.72
C GLY A 63 18.94 13.31 -4.36
N ILE A 64 19.63 13.06 -3.24
CA ILE A 64 18.98 12.91 -1.91
C ILE A 64 18.29 14.21 -1.42
N MET A 65 18.65 15.38 -1.96
CA MET A 65 18.07 16.67 -1.53
C MET A 65 16.74 17.06 -2.21
N MET A 66 16.14 16.21 -3.06
CA MET A 66 14.84 16.50 -3.72
C MET A 66 13.66 15.66 -3.21
N ILE A 67 13.86 14.91 -2.12
CA ILE A 67 12.80 14.09 -1.51
C ILE A 67 12.35 14.80 -0.23
N ASP A 68 11.37 15.69 -0.36
CA ASP A 68 10.52 16.18 0.74
C ASP A 68 9.06 15.90 0.33
#